data_AF-A0AAD9A6A2-F1
#
_entry.id   AF-A0AAD9A6A2-F1
#
_cell.length_a   1.000
_cell.length_b   1.000
_cell.length_c   1.000
_cell.angle_alpha   90.00
_cell.angle_beta   90.00
_cell.angle_gamma   90.00
#
_symmetry.space_group_name_H-M   'P 1'
#
loop_
_entity.id
_entity.type
_entity.pdbx_description
1 polymer ?
#
loop_
_entity_poly.entity_id
_entity_poly.type
_entity_poly.pdbx_seq_one_letter_code
_entity_poly.pdbx_strand_id
1 'polypeptide(L)'
;MAPPRFEIPAEFQDKVRYVESLDSRSDDEILKAIESPPPVTSEKNIWAFWHAGLRQMPAWCQRNVIDWSRICGPSWTIRVLDVVSDSPSNALNWVKEEDLPEAFTAKKMDGPLGYTGPHSADFLRGICLYQYGGVWMDVGSILFRSIDDLCWNKLEDPNMPYQVSAPWMYLRGVANHFIASRKGDPFIKHWHDLFMTLWKDRTSAEGLFAHPLMEHAKDIDMAEFEARGFAWNWDTPIPQVLEYVAQIMCWMRISTLQEPNGGFDGVEYYGTKVLLFDALWEDWPAEAMIGWNGEELFDLLNTRLDADPESEAYQKAYKTVWYLMTSSTMQKVTRAGGMTSTKALGALWDMNENEEKDRETGTFAELMRYGSVHFQHNQEPKYVPAKEPGNIIRKGVLEP
;
A
#
# COMPACT_ATOMS: atom_id res chain seq x y z
N MET A 1 -25.72 23.39 3.85
CA MET A 1 -25.12 22.15 3.33
C MET A 1 -25.83 21.82 2.03
N ALA A 2 -25.06 21.62 0.95
CA ALA A 2 -25.65 21.11 -0.29
C ALA A 2 -26.12 19.66 -0.05
N PRO A 3 -27.19 19.20 -0.70
CA PRO A 3 -27.57 17.80 -0.60
C PRO A 3 -26.43 16.91 -1.12
N PRO A 4 -26.23 15.70 -0.55
CA PRO A 4 -25.27 14.74 -1.07
C PRO A 4 -25.54 14.46 -2.55
N ARG A 5 -24.48 14.36 -3.36
CA ARG A 5 -24.60 14.05 -4.79
C ARG A 5 -25.12 12.64 -5.04
N PHE A 6 -24.66 11.69 -4.23
CA PHE A 6 -25.11 10.30 -4.24
C PHE A 6 -25.68 9.94 -2.87
N GLU A 7 -26.84 9.29 -2.88
CA GLU A 7 -27.47 8.79 -1.67
C GLU A 7 -26.88 7.44 -1.27
N ILE A 8 -26.84 7.17 0.03
CA ILE A 8 -26.45 5.87 0.59
C ILE A 8 -27.69 4.97 0.56
N PRO A 9 -27.67 3.84 -0.17
CA PRO A 9 -28.76 2.87 -0.18
C PRO A 9 -29.11 2.41 1.22
N ALA A 10 -30.40 2.14 1.46
CA ALA A 10 -30.93 1.83 2.78
C ALA A 10 -30.20 0.67 3.47
N GLU A 11 -29.75 -0.32 2.71
CA GLU A 11 -29.01 -1.49 3.19
C GLU A 11 -27.58 -1.21 3.65
N PHE A 12 -27.05 0.00 3.43
CA PHE A 12 -25.69 0.39 3.83
C PHE A 12 -25.65 1.54 4.83
N GLN A 13 -26.80 2.12 5.20
CA GLN A 13 -26.88 3.26 6.13
C GLN A 13 -26.43 2.94 7.56
N ASP A 14 -26.38 1.67 7.94
CA ASP A 14 -25.84 1.19 9.22
C ASP A 14 -24.30 1.04 9.18
N LYS A 15 -23.71 0.88 7.99
CA LYS A 15 -22.27 0.68 7.81
C LYS A 15 -21.50 1.98 7.62
N VAL A 16 -22.08 2.93 6.89
CA VAL A 16 -21.45 4.20 6.56
C VAL A 16 -22.41 5.36 6.78
N ARG A 17 -21.84 6.54 6.98
CA ARG A 17 -22.59 7.80 7.03
C ARG A 17 -21.95 8.86 6.14
N TYR A 18 -22.77 9.81 5.69
CA TYR A 18 -22.28 10.95 4.94
C TYR A 18 -21.39 11.86 5.81
N VAL A 19 -20.29 12.33 5.23
CA VAL A 19 -19.42 13.37 5.79
C VAL A 19 -19.01 14.36 4.71
N GLU A 20 -18.76 15.59 5.13
CA GLU A 20 -18.10 16.59 4.30
C GLU A 20 -16.60 16.30 4.23
N SER A 21 -15.96 16.70 3.14
CA SER A 21 -14.50 16.60 2.99
C SER A 21 -13.78 17.36 4.12
N LEU A 22 -12.71 16.79 4.66
CA LEU A 22 -11.85 17.46 5.64
C LEU A 22 -10.92 18.51 5.01
N ASP A 23 -10.87 18.54 3.68
CA ASP A 23 -10.09 19.50 2.90
C ASP A 23 -10.94 20.09 1.77
N SER A 24 -11.19 21.39 1.85
CA SER A 24 -12.02 22.12 0.89
C SER A 24 -11.21 22.80 -0.22
N ARG A 25 -9.88 22.64 -0.23
CA ARG A 25 -9.01 23.18 -1.27
C ARG A 25 -9.30 22.54 -2.62
N SER A 26 -9.00 23.26 -3.70
CA SER A 26 -9.00 22.70 -5.05
C SER A 26 -7.91 21.63 -5.22
N ASP A 27 -8.08 20.75 -6.21
CA ASP A 27 -7.08 19.73 -6.58
C ASP A 27 -5.68 20.35 -6.76
N ASP A 28 -5.60 21.49 -7.45
CA ASP A 28 -4.32 22.15 -7.72
C ASP A 28 -3.67 22.76 -6.47
N GLU A 29 -4.47 23.31 -5.55
CA GLU A 29 -3.96 23.79 -4.26
C GLU A 29 -3.45 22.66 -3.38
N ILE A 30 -4.13 21.51 -3.38
CA ILE A 30 -3.69 20.30 -2.67
C ILE A 30 -2.38 19.79 -3.26
N LEU A 31 -2.31 19.62 -4.58
CA LEU A 31 -1.10 19.16 -5.25
C LEU A 31 0.08 20.12 -5.02
N LYS A 32 -0.12 21.44 -5.13
CA LYS A 32 0.92 22.45 -4.83
C LYS A 32 1.45 22.34 -3.41
N ALA A 33 0.58 22.08 -2.43
CA ALA A 33 1.01 21.90 -1.04
C ALA A 33 1.83 20.61 -0.86
N ILE A 34 1.52 19.55 -1.60
CA ILE A 34 2.26 18.28 -1.55
C ILE A 34 3.62 18.39 -2.24
N GLU A 35 3.75 19.17 -3.32
CA GLU A 35 5.02 19.39 -4.04
C GLU A 35 6.08 20.11 -3.18
N SER A 36 5.64 20.90 -2.20
CA SER A 36 6.50 21.65 -1.27
C SER A 36 6.15 21.31 0.18
N PRO A 37 6.43 20.07 0.63
CA PRO A 37 5.97 19.61 1.92
C PRO A 37 6.72 20.34 3.05
N PRO A 38 6.04 20.73 4.14
CA PRO A 38 6.68 21.45 5.25
C PRO A 38 7.65 20.55 6.02
N PRO A 39 8.54 21.12 6.87
CA PRO A 39 9.36 20.32 7.78
C PRO A 39 8.54 19.33 8.61
N VAL A 40 9.10 18.17 8.95
CA VAL A 40 8.42 17.17 9.79
C VAL A 40 8.36 17.68 11.23
N THR A 41 7.14 17.88 11.73
CA THR A 41 6.87 18.37 13.11
C THR A 41 6.10 17.38 13.98
N SER A 42 5.56 16.31 13.38
CA SER A 42 4.83 15.23 14.06
C SER A 42 5.09 13.90 13.35
N GLU A 43 4.62 12.79 13.93
CA GLU A 43 4.68 11.47 13.27
C GLU A 43 3.54 11.25 12.26
N LYS A 44 2.49 12.09 12.21
CA LYS A 44 1.38 11.96 11.24
C LYS A 44 1.81 12.41 9.84
N ASN A 45 2.59 11.56 9.17
CA ASN A 45 3.04 11.73 7.79
C ASN A 45 2.56 10.55 6.94
N ILE A 46 2.11 10.83 5.71
CA ILE A 46 1.83 9.82 4.69
C ILE A 46 2.93 9.92 3.65
N TRP A 47 3.88 8.98 3.71
CA TRP A 47 5.00 8.87 2.78
C TRP A 47 4.61 8.02 1.58
N ALA A 48 4.98 8.50 0.39
CA ALA A 48 4.82 7.78 -0.87
C ALA A 48 6.00 8.12 -1.79
N PHE A 49 6.08 7.47 -2.94
CA PHE A 49 7.15 7.71 -3.90
C PHE A 49 6.65 7.67 -5.34
N TRP A 50 7.15 8.62 -6.14
CA TRP A 50 7.09 8.56 -7.59
C TRP A 50 8.36 9.18 -8.19
N HIS A 51 9.17 8.35 -8.85
CA HIS A 51 10.49 8.74 -9.36
C HIS A 51 10.52 10.05 -10.15
N ALA A 52 9.51 10.31 -10.97
CA ALA A 52 9.42 11.48 -11.85
C ALA A 52 8.75 12.72 -11.21
N GLY A 53 8.33 12.63 -9.93
CA GLY A 53 7.64 13.71 -9.22
C GLY A 53 6.11 13.66 -9.31
N LEU A 54 5.45 14.35 -8.37
CA LEU A 54 3.99 14.29 -8.16
C LEU A 54 3.17 14.52 -9.44
N ARG A 55 3.50 15.55 -10.21
CA ARG A 55 2.73 15.93 -11.43
C ARG A 55 2.94 14.99 -12.61
N GLN A 56 3.97 14.16 -12.55
CA GLN A 56 4.27 13.15 -13.58
C GLN A 56 3.68 11.78 -13.22
N MET A 57 2.91 11.69 -12.13
CA MET A 57 2.09 10.51 -11.86
C MET A 57 0.94 10.42 -12.87
N PRO A 58 0.49 9.21 -13.23
CA PRO A 58 -0.78 9.01 -13.90
C PRO A 58 -1.92 9.77 -13.17
N ALA A 59 -2.85 10.35 -13.93
CA ALA A 59 -3.87 11.24 -13.38
C ALA A 59 -4.67 10.58 -12.25
N TRP A 60 -5.02 9.31 -12.40
CA TRP A 60 -5.74 8.54 -11.37
C TRP A 60 -4.95 8.39 -10.06
N CYS A 61 -3.61 8.34 -10.10
CA CYS A 61 -2.77 8.36 -8.90
C CYS A 61 -2.72 9.74 -8.25
N GLN A 62 -2.67 10.82 -9.04
CA GLN A 62 -2.77 12.18 -8.49
C GLN A 62 -4.10 12.36 -7.74
N ARG A 63 -5.20 11.85 -8.32
CA ARG A 63 -6.52 11.83 -7.68
C ARG A 63 -6.53 11.04 -6.37
N ASN A 64 -5.87 9.88 -6.30
CA ASN A 64 -5.74 9.13 -5.05
C ASN A 64 -5.11 9.97 -3.95
N VAL A 65 -3.97 10.61 -4.24
CA VAL A 65 -3.25 11.41 -3.25
C VAL A 65 -4.04 12.66 -2.82
N ILE A 66 -4.78 13.27 -3.75
CA ILE A 66 -5.72 14.36 -3.41
C ILE A 66 -6.81 13.85 -2.46
N ASP A 67 -7.40 12.69 -2.75
CA ASP A 67 -8.44 12.09 -1.92
C ASP A 67 -7.90 11.73 -0.52
N TRP A 68 -6.63 11.32 -0.39
CA TRP A 68 -6.01 11.14 0.93
C TRP A 68 -6.04 12.43 1.76
N SER A 69 -5.81 13.59 1.14
CA SER A 69 -5.89 14.89 1.81
C SER A 69 -7.31 15.17 2.31
N ARG A 70 -8.32 14.81 1.51
CA ARG A 70 -9.74 14.98 1.83
C ARG A 70 -10.23 14.04 2.94
N ILE A 71 -9.69 12.82 2.99
CA ILE A 71 -10.10 11.76 3.90
C ILE A 71 -9.37 11.89 5.25
N CYS A 72 -8.07 12.16 5.23
CA CYS A 72 -7.24 12.23 6.45
C CYS A 72 -7.17 13.65 7.02
N GLY A 73 -7.49 14.67 6.21
CA GLY A 73 -7.54 16.06 6.65
C GLY A 73 -6.17 16.66 7.00
N PRO A 74 -6.16 17.90 7.54
CA PRO A 74 -4.95 18.67 7.76
C PRO A 74 -4.07 18.16 8.93
N SER A 75 -4.53 17.16 9.70
CA SER A 75 -3.71 16.52 10.73
C SER A 75 -2.63 15.60 10.17
N TRP A 76 -2.75 15.21 8.90
CA TRP A 76 -1.76 14.38 8.20
C TRP A 76 -1.02 15.19 7.14
N THR A 77 0.32 15.11 7.15
CA THR A 77 1.14 15.68 6.07
C THR A 77 1.43 14.63 5.01
N ILE A 78 0.98 14.84 3.78
CA ILE A 78 1.29 13.96 2.65
C ILE A 78 2.63 14.35 2.02
N ARG A 79 3.47 13.35 1.76
CA ARG A 79 4.83 13.51 1.22
C ARG A 79 5.05 12.51 0.10
N VAL A 80 4.99 12.98 -1.15
CA VAL A 80 5.29 12.15 -2.33
C VAL A 80 6.73 12.43 -2.74
N LEU A 81 7.64 11.55 -2.34
CA LEU A 81 9.07 11.69 -2.62
C LEU A 81 9.39 11.38 -4.08
N ASP A 82 10.47 11.96 -4.60
CA ASP A 82 10.95 11.76 -5.96
C ASP A 82 12.49 11.70 -6.06
N VAL A 83 13.03 11.57 -7.27
CA VAL A 83 14.48 11.66 -7.55
C VAL A 83 14.82 12.82 -8.50
N VAL A 84 13.91 13.77 -8.66
CA VAL A 84 14.05 14.93 -9.55
C VAL A 84 15.03 15.90 -8.92
N SER A 85 16.03 16.33 -9.69
CA SER A 85 17.01 17.31 -9.22
C SER A 85 16.32 18.61 -8.81
N ASP A 86 16.76 19.20 -7.70
CA ASP A 86 16.24 20.45 -7.13
C ASP A 86 14.76 20.41 -6.70
N SER A 87 14.08 19.26 -6.76
CA SER A 87 12.74 19.10 -6.20
C SER A 87 12.78 19.24 -4.67
N PRO A 88 11.87 20.04 -4.05
CA PRO A 88 11.70 20.03 -2.60
C PRO A 88 11.36 18.64 -2.05
N SER A 89 10.70 17.82 -2.88
CA SER A 89 10.30 16.45 -2.56
C SER A 89 11.35 15.41 -2.93
N ASN A 90 12.55 15.81 -3.37
CA ASN A 90 13.64 14.88 -3.63
C ASN A 90 13.92 14.04 -2.37
N ALA A 91 13.98 12.72 -2.52
CA ALA A 91 14.13 11.79 -1.41
C ALA A 91 15.36 12.10 -0.54
N LEU A 92 16.48 12.54 -1.13
CA LEU A 92 17.72 12.85 -0.41
C LEU A 92 17.66 14.12 0.44
N ASN A 93 16.57 14.90 0.35
CA ASN A 93 16.28 15.96 1.32
C ASN A 93 15.76 15.43 2.67
N TRP A 94 15.28 14.18 2.69
CA TRP A 94 14.57 13.58 3.82
C TRP A 94 15.31 12.39 4.42
N VAL A 95 16.10 11.68 3.63
CA VAL A 95 16.88 10.52 4.07
C VAL A 95 18.33 10.69 3.66
N LYS A 96 19.25 10.07 4.40
CA LYS A 96 20.67 10.17 4.09
C LYS A 96 21.07 9.17 3.03
N GLU A 97 22.08 9.52 2.23
CA GLU A 97 22.65 8.60 1.24
C GLU A 97 23.18 7.31 1.87
N GLU A 98 23.74 7.38 3.08
CA GLU A 98 24.29 6.22 3.81
C GLU A 98 23.22 5.20 4.24
N ASP A 99 21.95 5.60 4.26
CA ASP A 99 20.82 4.73 4.61
C ASP A 99 20.27 3.97 3.38
N LEU A 100 20.82 4.20 2.18
CA LEU A 100 20.30 3.71 0.90
C LEU A 100 21.38 2.97 0.09
N PRO A 101 21.02 2.08 -0.85
CA PRO A 101 22.02 1.43 -1.70
C PRO A 101 22.59 2.41 -2.73
N GLU A 102 23.85 2.21 -3.13
CA GLU A 102 24.50 3.00 -4.19
C GLU A 102 23.67 2.97 -5.50
N ALA A 103 22.98 1.85 -5.77
CA ALA A 103 22.06 1.70 -6.90
C ALA A 103 21.05 2.86 -7.01
N PHE A 104 20.53 3.31 -5.86
CA PHE A 104 19.56 4.39 -5.79
C PHE A 104 20.24 5.77 -5.81
N THR A 105 21.22 5.98 -4.93
CA THR A 105 21.85 7.31 -4.75
C THR A 105 22.62 7.75 -5.99
N ALA A 106 23.29 6.82 -6.66
CA ALA A 106 23.99 7.08 -7.91
C ALA A 106 23.11 6.95 -9.16
N LYS A 107 21.80 6.67 -9.02
CA LYS A 107 20.83 6.48 -10.11
C LYS A 107 21.29 5.41 -11.11
N LYS A 108 21.83 4.31 -10.61
CA LYS A 108 22.41 3.20 -11.38
C LYS A 108 21.51 1.95 -11.44
N MET A 109 20.27 2.03 -10.97
CA MET A 109 19.39 0.86 -11.03
C MET A 109 19.06 0.45 -12.47
N ASP A 110 19.27 -0.82 -12.74
CA ASP A 110 19.01 -1.48 -14.02
C ASP A 110 17.69 -2.28 -13.95
N GLY A 111 17.19 -2.69 -15.11
CA GLY A 111 15.96 -3.47 -15.26
C GLY A 111 14.79 -2.66 -15.83
N PRO A 112 13.66 -3.31 -16.16
CA PRO A 112 12.51 -2.62 -16.72
C PRO A 112 11.97 -1.57 -15.74
N LEU A 113 11.43 -0.46 -16.23
CA LEU A 113 10.85 0.60 -15.39
C LEU A 113 9.77 0.09 -14.43
N GLY A 114 9.10 -1.01 -14.78
CA GLY A 114 8.15 -1.72 -13.91
C GLY A 114 8.77 -2.32 -12.64
N TYR A 115 10.10 -2.41 -12.53
CA TYR A 115 10.85 -2.96 -11.40
C TYR A 115 11.61 -1.88 -10.62
N THR A 116 12.22 -0.92 -11.34
CA THR A 116 13.05 0.12 -10.70
C THR A 116 12.22 1.09 -9.86
N GLY A 117 11.00 1.43 -10.29
CA GLY A 117 10.07 2.26 -9.50
C GLY A 117 9.69 1.61 -8.17
N PRO A 118 9.13 0.38 -8.16
CA PRO A 118 8.79 -0.33 -6.93
C PRO A 118 9.96 -0.53 -5.97
N HIS A 119 11.13 -0.94 -6.43
CA HIS A 119 12.28 -1.12 -5.53
C HIS A 119 12.83 0.22 -5.00
N SER A 120 12.75 1.30 -5.77
CA SER A 120 13.04 2.65 -5.25
C SER A 120 12.13 3.00 -4.07
N ALA A 121 10.83 2.70 -4.17
CA ALA A 121 9.89 2.86 -3.06
C ALA A 121 10.27 1.96 -1.87
N ASP A 122 10.65 0.70 -2.13
CA ASP A 122 11.11 -0.22 -1.10
C ASP A 122 12.33 0.33 -0.34
N PHE A 123 13.28 0.99 -1.01
CA PHE A 123 14.43 1.58 -0.30
C PHE A 123 14.07 2.70 0.65
N LEU A 124 13.04 3.48 0.33
CA LEU A 124 12.66 4.64 1.12
C LEU A 124 11.69 4.28 2.24
N ARG A 125 10.89 3.23 2.07
CA ARG A 125 9.81 2.83 2.97
C ARG A 125 10.24 2.62 4.41
N GLY A 126 11.20 1.72 4.61
CA GLY A 126 11.68 1.38 5.95
C GLY A 126 12.31 2.59 6.65
N ILE A 127 13.18 3.32 5.94
CA ILE A 127 13.91 4.44 6.53
C ILE A 127 13.02 5.65 6.84
N CYS A 128 12.04 5.98 5.99
CA CYS A 128 11.12 7.09 6.26
C CYS A 128 10.30 6.81 7.54
N LEU A 129 9.77 5.58 7.65
CA LEU A 129 9.02 5.14 8.82
C LEU A 129 9.89 5.12 10.08
N TYR A 130 11.12 4.59 9.99
CA TYR A 130 12.03 4.58 11.13
C TYR A 130 12.40 5.99 11.60
N GLN A 131 12.74 6.91 10.70
CA GLN A 131 13.20 8.25 11.07
C GLN A 131 12.08 9.18 11.55
N TYR A 132 10.88 9.03 10.99
CA TYR A 132 9.80 10.02 11.16
C TYR A 132 8.49 9.44 11.68
N GLY A 133 8.31 8.12 11.68
CA GLY A 133 7.03 7.49 11.91
C GLY A 133 6.01 7.80 10.81
N GLY A 134 4.76 7.46 11.09
CA GLY A 134 3.64 7.70 10.19
C GLY A 134 3.29 6.47 9.39
N VAL A 135 2.91 6.69 8.13
CA VAL A 135 2.47 5.65 7.21
C VAL A 135 3.24 5.75 5.91
N TRP A 136 3.70 4.63 5.41
CA TRP A 136 4.00 4.49 4.00
C TRP A 136 2.76 3.99 3.28
N MET A 137 2.38 4.64 2.19
CA MET A 137 1.29 4.20 1.33
C MET A 137 1.64 4.42 -0.14
N ASP A 138 1.53 3.39 -0.96
CA ASP A 138 1.75 3.51 -2.40
C ASP A 138 0.68 4.39 -3.06
N VAL A 139 1.08 5.22 -4.03
CA VAL A 139 0.18 6.14 -4.77
C VAL A 139 -0.93 5.44 -5.58
N GLY A 140 -0.83 4.12 -5.72
CA GLY A 140 -1.87 3.28 -6.33
C GLY A 140 -2.99 2.86 -5.37
N SER A 141 -3.04 3.38 -4.14
CA SER A 141 -4.07 3.01 -3.16
C SER A 141 -5.22 4.02 -3.16
N ILE A 142 -6.44 3.55 -3.48
CA ILE A 142 -7.68 4.30 -3.29
C ILE A 142 -8.14 4.05 -1.84
N LEU A 143 -8.19 5.08 -1.01
CA LEU A 143 -8.53 4.95 0.40
C LEU A 143 -10.05 5.13 0.60
N PHE A 144 -10.71 4.28 1.38
CA PHE A 144 -12.13 4.39 1.76
C PHE A 144 -12.35 4.67 3.26
N ARG A 145 -11.26 4.64 4.05
CA ARG A 145 -11.27 4.81 5.50
C ARG A 145 -10.10 5.67 5.94
N SER A 146 -10.31 6.56 6.90
CA SER A 146 -9.21 7.37 7.45
C SER A 146 -8.11 6.48 8.06
N ILE A 147 -6.85 6.90 7.96
CA ILE A 147 -5.73 6.17 8.56
C ILE A 147 -5.82 6.15 10.10
N ASP A 148 -6.42 7.20 10.68
CA ASP A 148 -6.71 7.27 12.11
C ASP A 148 -7.64 6.13 12.55
N ASP A 149 -8.75 5.94 11.84
CA ASP A 149 -9.71 4.87 12.10
C ASP A 149 -9.17 3.48 11.72
N LEU A 150 -8.30 3.39 10.72
CA LEU A 150 -7.67 2.13 10.33
C LEU A 150 -6.72 1.62 11.41
N CYS A 151 -5.79 2.45 11.87
CA CYS A 151 -4.77 1.99 12.79
C CYS A 151 -4.14 3.05 13.67
N TRP A 152 -4.02 4.31 13.21
CA TRP A 152 -3.14 5.25 13.90
C TRP A 152 -3.60 5.57 15.32
N ASN A 153 -4.91 5.65 15.57
CA ASN A 153 -5.47 5.83 16.91
C ASN A 153 -5.00 4.73 17.89
N LYS A 154 -4.83 3.49 17.42
CA LYS A 154 -4.34 2.37 18.26
C LYS A 154 -2.82 2.38 18.42
N LEU A 155 -2.08 2.92 17.45
CA LEU A 155 -0.62 3.04 17.52
C LEU A 155 -0.19 4.18 18.44
N GLU A 156 -0.94 5.28 18.47
CA GLU A 156 -0.62 6.43 19.32
C GLU A 156 -1.17 6.34 20.74
N ASP A 157 -2.08 5.42 21.02
CA ASP A 157 -2.58 5.16 22.38
C ASP A 157 -1.50 4.44 23.23
N PRO A 158 -0.96 5.08 24.28
CA PRO A 158 0.07 4.49 25.13
C PRO A 158 -0.44 3.28 25.95
N ASN A 159 -1.74 3.05 26.01
CA ASN A 159 -2.33 1.90 26.70
C ASN A 159 -2.45 0.67 25.78
N MET A 160 -2.24 0.85 24.48
CA MET A 160 -2.21 -0.24 23.52
C MET A 160 -0.76 -0.70 23.29
N PRO A 161 -0.52 -1.99 23.06
CA PRO A 161 0.84 -2.49 22.91
C PRO A 161 1.44 -2.20 21.52
N TYR A 162 0.63 -1.78 20.56
CA TYR A 162 0.99 -1.73 19.14
C TYR A 162 1.98 -0.60 18.83
N GLN A 163 2.93 -0.89 17.94
CA GLN A 163 3.90 0.08 17.42
C GLN A 163 3.89 0.12 15.89
N VAL A 164 3.41 -0.95 15.24
CA VAL A 164 3.36 -1.12 13.80
C VAL A 164 1.97 -1.61 13.40
N SER A 165 1.46 -1.17 12.24
CA SER A 165 0.27 -1.74 11.61
C SER A 165 0.58 -2.17 10.19
N ALA A 166 0.12 -3.35 9.79
CA ALA A 166 0.37 -3.90 8.47
C ALA A 166 -0.76 -4.82 7.97
N PRO A 167 -1.03 -4.84 6.66
CA PRO A 167 -2.01 -5.72 6.05
C PRO A 167 -1.47 -7.15 5.93
N TRP A 168 -2.04 -8.08 6.69
CA TRP A 168 -1.64 -9.48 6.71
C TRP A 168 -2.11 -10.24 5.47
N MET A 169 -1.17 -10.87 4.76
CA MET A 169 -1.48 -11.70 3.58
C MET A 169 -1.57 -13.18 3.96
N TYR A 170 -0.45 -13.84 4.20
CA TYR A 170 -0.33 -15.28 4.45
C TYR A 170 0.91 -15.54 5.33
N LEU A 171 1.01 -16.69 5.99
CA LEU A 171 2.06 -16.95 6.99
C LEU A 171 2.21 -15.75 7.94
N ARG A 172 3.41 -15.18 8.07
CA ARG A 172 3.67 -13.89 8.73
C ARG A 172 3.98 -12.75 7.73
N GLY A 173 3.78 -12.99 6.45
CA GLY A 173 3.95 -12.01 5.38
C GLY A 173 2.85 -10.95 5.40
N VAL A 174 3.25 -9.72 5.09
CA VAL A 174 2.36 -8.56 5.00
C VAL A 174 2.54 -7.88 3.65
N ALA A 175 1.50 -7.24 3.14
CA ALA A 175 1.64 -6.45 1.93
C ALA A 175 2.34 -5.12 2.25
N ASN A 176 3.49 -4.86 1.62
CA ASN A 176 4.30 -3.68 1.91
C ASN A 176 3.76 -2.38 1.30
N HIS A 177 2.66 -2.43 0.53
CA HIS A 177 2.07 -1.23 -0.08
C HIS A 177 1.53 -0.25 0.97
N PHE A 178 1.18 -0.74 2.17
CA PHE A 178 0.78 0.04 3.33
C PHE A 178 1.52 -0.48 4.57
N ILE A 179 2.27 0.37 5.26
CA ILE A 179 2.86 0.06 6.57
C ILE A 179 2.78 1.32 7.44
N ALA A 180 2.19 1.21 8.63
CA ALA A 180 2.21 2.28 9.63
C ALA A 180 3.19 1.93 10.75
N SER A 181 3.93 2.92 11.26
CA SER A 181 4.85 2.68 12.38
C SER A 181 5.08 3.93 13.22
N ARG A 182 5.32 3.71 14.52
CA ARG A 182 5.90 4.72 15.41
C ARG A 182 7.34 5.02 15.02
N LYS A 183 7.75 6.26 15.21
CA LYS A 183 9.15 6.67 14.98
C LYS A 183 10.12 5.85 15.84
N GLY A 184 11.24 5.42 15.24
CA GLY A 184 12.32 4.72 15.93
C GLY A 184 12.05 3.23 16.18
N ASP A 185 11.03 2.65 15.55
CA ASP A 185 10.65 1.25 15.74
C ASP A 185 11.78 0.27 15.33
N PRO A 186 12.22 -0.64 16.23
CA PRO A 186 13.34 -1.53 15.97
C PRO A 186 13.03 -2.60 14.91
N PHE A 187 11.77 -3.07 14.82
CA PHE A 187 11.38 -4.03 13.80
C PHE A 187 11.50 -3.40 12.40
N ILE A 188 11.03 -2.16 12.24
CA ILE A 188 11.17 -1.42 10.99
C ILE A 188 12.64 -1.16 10.64
N LYS A 189 13.49 -0.87 11.63
CA LYS A 189 14.94 -0.71 11.38
C LYS A 189 15.59 -1.99 10.87
N HIS A 190 15.33 -3.13 11.52
CA HIS A 190 15.86 -4.41 11.08
C HIS A 190 15.35 -4.82 9.71
N TRP A 191 14.07 -4.54 9.42
CA TRP A 191 13.48 -4.77 8.10
C TRP A 191 14.16 -3.94 7.00
N HIS A 192 14.39 -2.65 7.26
CA HIS A 192 15.12 -1.75 6.37
C HIS A 192 16.56 -2.25 6.13
N ASP A 193 17.30 -2.50 7.20
CA ASP A 193 18.71 -2.89 7.14
C ASP A 193 18.92 -4.21 6.40
N LEU A 194 18.01 -5.17 6.60
CA LEU A 194 18.03 -6.43 5.88
C LEU A 194 17.87 -6.20 4.38
N PHE A 195 16.89 -5.39 3.96
CA PHE A 195 16.70 -5.09 2.55
C PHE A 195 17.87 -4.31 1.95
N MET A 196 18.46 -3.35 2.68
CA MET A 196 19.68 -2.65 2.22
C MET A 196 20.85 -3.62 2.05
N THR A 197 20.99 -4.59 2.95
CA THR A 197 22.04 -5.61 2.89
C THR A 197 21.89 -6.48 1.65
N LEU A 198 20.67 -6.86 1.28
CA LEU A 198 20.40 -7.60 0.05
C LEU A 198 20.87 -6.84 -1.21
N TRP A 199 20.73 -5.51 -1.20
CA TRP A 199 21.07 -4.62 -2.31
C TRP A 199 22.50 -4.08 -2.31
N LYS A 200 23.31 -4.47 -1.32
CA LYS A 200 24.71 -4.05 -1.24
C LYS A 200 25.46 -4.51 -2.49
N ASP A 201 26.19 -3.57 -3.11
CA ASP A 201 27.01 -3.78 -4.31
C ASP A 201 26.22 -4.31 -5.53
N ARG A 202 24.91 -3.98 -5.61
CA ARG A 202 24.02 -4.36 -6.73
C ARG A 202 23.47 -3.15 -7.48
N THR A 203 23.05 -3.39 -8.73
CA THR A 203 22.26 -2.45 -9.53
C THR A 203 20.89 -3.02 -9.95
N SER A 204 20.65 -4.32 -9.72
CA SER A 204 19.42 -5.01 -10.13
C SER A 204 18.92 -5.95 -9.02
N ALA A 205 17.62 -6.22 -9.03
CA ALA A 205 16.96 -7.21 -8.18
C ALA A 205 17.25 -8.66 -8.62
N GLU A 206 17.81 -8.84 -9.81
CA GLU A 206 18.15 -10.17 -10.34
C GLU A 206 19.13 -10.90 -9.41
N GLY A 207 18.79 -12.16 -9.11
CA GLY A 207 19.57 -13.02 -8.23
C GLY A 207 19.40 -12.72 -6.74
N LEU A 208 18.50 -11.83 -6.34
CA LEU A 208 18.16 -11.64 -4.92
C LEU A 208 17.60 -12.92 -4.32
N PHE A 209 16.85 -13.73 -5.07
CA PHE A 209 16.29 -14.99 -4.56
C PHE A 209 17.38 -16.01 -4.19
N ALA A 210 18.55 -15.93 -4.84
CA ALA A 210 19.69 -16.79 -4.53
C ALA A 210 20.52 -16.27 -3.34
N HIS A 211 20.23 -15.08 -2.80
CA HIS A 211 20.96 -14.53 -1.68
C HIS A 211 20.77 -15.40 -0.42
N PRO A 212 21.82 -15.68 0.37
CA PRO A 212 21.69 -16.54 1.56
C PRO A 212 20.66 -16.07 2.59
N LEU A 213 20.50 -14.76 2.78
CA LEU A 213 19.45 -14.19 3.65
C LEU A 213 18.01 -14.39 3.15
N MET A 214 17.84 -14.94 1.95
CA MET A 214 16.55 -15.29 1.34
C MET A 214 16.29 -16.80 1.35
N GLU A 215 17.12 -17.60 2.04
CA GLU A 215 16.97 -19.07 2.07
C GLU A 215 15.57 -19.50 2.54
N HIS A 216 15.00 -18.80 3.52
CA HIS A 216 13.65 -19.06 4.03
C HIS A 216 12.56 -18.89 2.97
N ALA A 217 12.79 -18.08 1.93
CA ALA A 217 11.83 -17.85 0.87
C ALA A 217 11.68 -19.06 -0.07
N LYS A 218 12.67 -19.97 -0.08
CA LYS A 218 12.64 -21.20 -0.91
C LYS A 218 11.67 -22.25 -0.37
N ASP A 219 11.41 -22.20 0.93
CA ASP A 219 10.50 -23.11 1.62
C ASP A 219 9.05 -22.58 1.64
N ILE A 220 8.78 -21.44 1.01
CA ILE A 220 7.43 -20.87 0.96
C ILE A 220 6.55 -21.73 0.05
N ASP A 221 5.56 -22.37 0.66
CA ASP A 221 4.50 -23.07 -0.05
C ASP A 221 3.45 -22.06 -0.55
N MET A 222 3.29 -21.99 -1.87
CA MET A 222 2.27 -21.15 -2.51
C MET A 222 0.84 -21.65 -2.25
N ALA A 223 0.67 -22.88 -1.77
CA ALA A 223 -0.66 -23.40 -1.43
C ALA A 223 -1.36 -22.58 -0.34
N GLU A 224 -0.63 -22.03 0.64
CA GLU A 224 -1.23 -21.15 1.65
C GLU A 224 -1.66 -19.79 1.07
N PHE A 225 -0.89 -19.28 0.11
CA PHE A 225 -1.22 -18.04 -0.60
C PHE A 225 -2.49 -18.21 -1.43
N GLU A 226 -2.59 -19.31 -2.18
CA GLU A 226 -3.77 -19.68 -2.96
C GLU A 226 -4.98 -19.97 -2.05
N ALA A 227 -4.78 -20.71 -0.95
CA ALA A 227 -5.83 -21.02 0.02
C ALA A 227 -6.36 -19.76 0.72
N ARG A 228 -5.55 -18.70 0.82
CA ARG A 228 -5.98 -17.39 1.29
C ARG A 228 -6.83 -16.64 0.29
N GLY A 229 -6.88 -17.07 -0.96
CA GLY A 229 -7.65 -16.45 -2.04
C GLY A 229 -6.84 -15.49 -2.91
N PHE A 230 -5.51 -15.41 -2.72
CA PHE A 230 -4.63 -14.64 -3.58
C PHE A 230 -4.30 -15.42 -4.84
N ALA A 231 -4.62 -14.86 -6.01
CA ALA A 231 -4.47 -15.56 -7.28
C ALA A 231 -4.10 -14.62 -8.43
N TRP A 232 -3.07 -13.80 -8.23
CA TRP A 232 -2.45 -13.08 -9.34
C TRP A 232 -2.01 -14.07 -10.41
N ASN A 233 -2.42 -13.81 -11.64
CA ASN A 233 -2.12 -14.59 -12.83
C ASN A 233 -0.71 -14.30 -13.35
N TRP A 234 0.30 -14.55 -12.50
CA TRP A 234 1.70 -14.36 -12.84
C TRP A 234 2.09 -15.18 -14.08
N ASP A 235 2.66 -14.50 -15.08
CA ASP A 235 3.28 -15.10 -16.27
C ASP A 235 4.82 -15.07 -16.16
N THR A 236 5.31 -15.03 -14.93
CA THR A 236 6.72 -14.87 -14.59
C THR A 236 7.13 -15.97 -13.60
N PRO A 237 8.33 -16.57 -13.73
CA PRO A 237 8.78 -17.60 -12.80
C PRO A 237 8.77 -17.13 -11.34
N ILE A 238 8.34 -18.00 -10.43
CA ILE A 238 8.22 -17.68 -8.99
C ILE A 238 9.49 -17.03 -8.40
N PRO A 239 10.73 -17.49 -8.68
CA PRO A 239 11.92 -16.80 -8.19
C PRO A 239 11.94 -15.31 -8.53
N GLN A 240 11.61 -14.93 -9.76
CA GLN A 240 11.58 -13.53 -10.19
C GLN A 240 10.44 -12.75 -9.52
N VAL A 241 9.29 -13.39 -9.27
CA VAL A 241 8.21 -12.79 -8.49
C VAL A 241 8.67 -12.51 -7.05
N LEU A 242 9.39 -13.45 -6.42
CA LEU A 242 9.93 -13.29 -5.07
C LEU A 242 11.06 -12.25 -4.99
N GLU A 243 11.82 -12.04 -6.07
CA GLU A 243 12.76 -10.92 -6.20
C GLU A 243 12.02 -9.58 -6.26
N TYR A 244 10.95 -9.52 -7.07
CA TYR A 244 10.10 -8.34 -7.16
C TYR A 244 9.42 -7.98 -5.83
N VAL A 245 9.02 -8.98 -5.04
CA VAL A 245 8.45 -8.77 -3.69
C VAL A 245 9.45 -8.98 -2.56
N ALA A 246 10.77 -8.88 -2.82
CA ALA A 246 11.80 -9.25 -1.85
C ALA A 246 11.67 -8.51 -0.51
N GLN A 247 11.13 -7.29 -0.48
CA GLN A 247 10.89 -6.58 0.78
C GLN A 247 9.86 -7.28 1.68
N ILE A 248 8.85 -7.95 1.11
CA ILE A 248 7.89 -8.79 1.84
C ILE A 248 8.61 -10.02 2.41
N MET A 249 9.56 -10.59 1.67
CA MET A 249 10.36 -11.72 2.16
C MET A 249 11.29 -11.31 3.31
N CYS A 250 11.87 -10.11 3.26
CA CYS A 250 12.60 -9.54 4.39
C CYS A 250 11.70 -9.42 5.62
N TRP A 251 10.47 -8.94 5.46
CA TRP A 251 9.51 -8.86 6.57
C TRP A 251 9.25 -10.22 7.19
N MET A 252 8.96 -11.23 6.36
CA MET A 252 8.74 -12.60 6.83
C MET A 252 9.92 -13.10 7.63
N ARG A 253 11.15 -12.90 7.15
CA ARG A 253 12.37 -13.25 7.87
C ARG A 253 12.46 -12.59 9.24
N ILE A 254 12.30 -11.27 9.31
CA ILE A 254 12.37 -10.55 10.60
C ILE A 254 11.28 -11.06 11.55
N SER A 255 10.08 -11.32 11.05
CA SER A 255 8.97 -11.81 11.86
C SER A 255 9.16 -13.24 12.40
N THR A 256 10.07 -14.04 11.86
CA THR A 256 10.35 -15.41 12.34
C THR A 256 11.73 -15.55 12.98
N LEU A 257 12.46 -14.44 13.13
CA LEU A 257 13.81 -14.42 13.66
C LEU A 257 13.83 -14.21 15.18
N GLN A 258 14.70 -14.96 15.85
CA GLN A 258 15.00 -14.81 17.26
C GLN A 258 16.53 -14.84 17.42
N GLU A 259 17.14 -13.68 17.68
CA GLU A 259 18.59 -13.60 17.83
C GLU A 259 19.08 -14.37 19.08
N PRO A 260 20.26 -14.99 19.02
CA PRO A 260 20.85 -15.65 20.17
C PRO A 260 21.22 -14.66 21.29
N ASN A 261 21.41 -15.18 22.50
CA ASN A 261 21.91 -14.42 23.67
C ASN A 261 21.03 -13.22 24.10
N GLY A 262 19.73 -13.26 23.82
CA GLY A 262 18.79 -12.19 24.21
C GLY A 262 18.85 -10.96 23.30
N GLY A 263 19.26 -11.13 22.04
CA GLY A 263 19.15 -10.10 21.01
C GLY A 263 17.70 -9.85 20.57
N PHE A 264 17.52 -9.27 19.38
CA PHE A 264 16.19 -8.96 18.86
C PHE A 264 15.33 -10.22 18.70
N ASP A 265 14.13 -10.19 19.30
CA ASP A 265 13.11 -11.24 19.17
C ASP A 265 11.98 -10.75 18.27
N GLY A 266 12.12 -11.00 16.97
CA GLY A 266 11.10 -10.68 16.00
C GLY A 266 9.85 -11.55 16.11
N VAL A 267 9.97 -12.74 16.72
CA VAL A 267 8.84 -13.64 16.94
C VAL A 267 7.87 -13.05 17.96
N GLU A 268 8.39 -12.65 19.13
CA GLU A 268 7.66 -11.98 20.20
C GLU A 268 7.17 -10.61 19.75
N TYR A 269 8.04 -9.83 19.08
CA TYR A 269 7.67 -8.49 18.61
C TYR A 269 6.48 -8.53 17.65
N TYR A 270 6.54 -9.38 16.62
CA TYR A 270 5.43 -9.52 15.68
C TYR A 270 4.15 -10.00 16.38
N GLY A 271 4.27 -10.89 17.36
CA GLY A 271 3.13 -11.43 18.11
C GLY A 271 2.43 -10.41 19.02
N THR A 272 3.13 -9.35 19.45
CA THR A 272 2.65 -8.46 20.52
C THR A 272 2.58 -6.99 20.14
N LYS A 273 3.38 -6.54 19.17
CA LYS A 273 3.55 -5.12 18.79
C LYS A 273 3.02 -4.79 17.41
N VAL A 274 2.70 -5.77 16.58
CA VAL A 274 2.18 -5.55 15.22
C VAL A 274 0.67 -5.74 15.22
N LEU A 275 -0.05 -4.66 14.90
CA LEU A 275 -1.48 -4.70 14.60
C LEU A 275 -1.67 -5.17 13.16
N LEU A 276 -2.46 -6.22 12.96
CA LEU A 276 -2.70 -6.79 11.64
C LEU A 276 -4.16 -6.65 11.25
N PHE A 277 -4.40 -6.38 9.97
CA PHE A 277 -5.72 -6.40 9.36
C PHE A 277 -5.72 -7.27 8.09
N ASP A 278 -6.88 -7.77 7.66
CA ASP A 278 -6.99 -8.77 6.59
C ASP A 278 -6.76 -8.17 5.19
N ALA A 279 -5.55 -8.30 4.65
CA ALA A 279 -5.16 -7.65 3.40
C ALA A 279 -6.10 -7.97 2.22
N LEU A 280 -6.59 -9.21 2.12
CA LEU A 280 -7.42 -9.60 0.98
C LEU A 280 -8.72 -8.79 0.90
N TRP A 281 -9.41 -8.65 2.02
CA TRP A 281 -10.73 -8.00 2.06
C TRP A 281 -10.65 -6.51 2.41
N GLU A 282 -9.57 -6.07 3.03
CA GLU A 282 -9.36 -4.66 3.37
C GLU A 282 -8.65 -3.88 2.27
N ASP A 283 -7.78 -4.51 1.47
CA ASP A 283 -6.96 -3.83 0.46
C ASP A 283 -7.21 -4.30 -0.98
N TRP A 284 -7.60 -5.55 -1.22
CA TRP A 284 -7.95 -6.07 -2.55
C TRP A 284 -9.36 -6.66 -2.64
N PRO A 285 -10.39 -6.01 -2.07
CA PRO A 285 -11.73 -6.57 -2.05
C PRO A 285 -12.30 -6.78 -3.45
N ALA A 286 -11.99 -5.92 -4.42
CA ALA A 286 -12.50 -6.09 -5.78
C ALA A 286 -11.98 -7.39 -6.41
N GLU A 287 -10.67 -7.63 -6.33
CA GLU A 287 -10.06 -8.87 -6.82
C GLU A 287 -10.59 -10.10 -6.08
N ALA A 288 -10.80 -10.00 -4.77
CA ALA A 288 -11.41 -11.06 -3.96
C ALA A 288 -12.85 -11.40 -4.39
N MET A 289 -13.59 -10.40 -4.88
CA MET A 289 -15.00 -10.55 -5.26
C MET A 289 -15.20 -11.02 -6.70
N ILE A 290 -14.41 -10.51 -7.64
CA ILE A 290 -14.62 -10.76 -9.07
C ILE A 290 -13.60 -11.73 -9.68
N GLY A 291 -12.50 -12.01 -8.97
CA GLY A 291 -11.46 -12.92 -9.39
C GLY A 291 -10.36 -12.27 -10.22
N TRP A 292 -9.40 -11.61 -9.56
CA TRP A 292 -8.06 -11.22 -10.04
C TRP A 292 -7.90 -10.82 -11.52
N ASN A 293 -8.91 -10.18 -12.11
CA ASN A 293 -8.94 -9.79 -13.52
C ASN A 293 -9.11 -8.28 -13.65
N GLY A 294 -8.04 -7.60 -14.07
CA GLY A 294 -8.02 -6.14 -14.18
C GLY A 294 -8.89 -5.57 -15.30
N GLU A 295 -9.01 -6.29 -16.43
CA GLU A 295 -9.87 -5.88 -17.55
C GLU A 295 -11.35 -5.95 -17.15
N GLU A 296 -11.72 -7.00 -16.42
CA GLU A 296 -13.08 -7.13 -15.89
C GLU A 296 -13.40 -6.08 -14.82
N LEU A 297 -12.44 -5.77 -13.93
CA LEU A 297 -12.61 -4.68 -12.97
C LEU A 297 -12.76 -3.33 -13.67
N PHE A 298 -12.01 -3.11 -14.74
CA PHE A 298 -12.11 -1.90 -15.55
C PHE A 298 -13.52 -1.77 -16.18
N ASP A 299 -14.04 -2.82 -16.81
CA ASP A 299 -15.38 -2.81 -17.40
C ASP A 299 -16.48 -2.62 -16.34
N LEU A 300 -16.32 -3.27 -15.19
CA LEU A 300 -17.21 -3.13 -14.04
C LEU A 300 -17.29 -1.67 -13.56
N LEU A 301 -16.15 -1.02 -13.35
CA LEU A 301 -16.10 0.37 -12.90
C LEU A 301 -16.66 1.35 -13.94
N ASN A 302 -16.53 1.02 -15.24
CA ASN A 302 -17.10 1.81 -16.33
C ASN A 302 -18.59 1.55 -16.58
N THR A 303 -19.21 0.61 -15.85
CA THR A 303 -20.65 0.38 -15.95
C THR A 303 -21.42 1.65 -15.57
N ARG A 304 -22.43 1.97 -16.36
CA ARG A 304 -23.26 3.16 -16.18
C ARG A 304 -24.22 3.00 -15.01
N LEU A 305 -24.39 4.05 -14.21
CA LEU A 305 -25.35 4.09 -13.10
C LEU A 305 -26.81 4.09 -13.58
N ASP A 306 -27.08 4.45 -14.84
CA ASP A 306 -28.39 4.42 -15.49
C ASP A 306 -28.61 3.21 -16.41
N ALA A 307 -27.69 2.22 -16.37
CA ALA A 307 -27.90 0.94 -17.03
C ALA A 307 -29.04 0.14 -16.36
N ASP A 308 -29.52 -0.89 -17.05
CA ASP A 308 -30.56 -1.79 -16.55
C ASP A 308 -30.13 -2.43 -15.21
N PRO A 309 -30.83 -2.16 -14.09
CA PRO A 309 -30.49 -2.71 -12.78
C PRO A 309 -30.59 -4.23 -12.69
N GLU A 310 -31.33 -4.86 -13.60
CA GLU A 310 -31.47 -6.32 -13.68
C GLU A 310 -30.36 -6.97 -14.52
N SER A 311 -29.50 -6.18 -15.18
CA SER A 311 -28.36 -6.71 -15.92
C SER A 311 -27.29 -7.26 -14.98
N GLU A 312 -26.66 -8.37 -15.38
CA GLU A 312 -25.57 -9.00 -14.62
C GLU A 312 -24.42 -8.02 -14.35
N ALA A 313 -24.05 -7.21 -15.36
CA ALA A 313 -23.00 -6.21 -15.24
C ALA A 313 -23.32 -5.16 -14.17
N TYR A 314 -24.54 -4.61 -14.17
CA TYR A 314 -24.96 -3.64 -13.16
C TYR A 314 -24.97 -4.23 -11.75
N GLN A 315 -25.56 -5.41 -11.57
CA GLN A 315 -25.64 -6.06 -10.26
C GLN A 315 -24.24 -6.38 -9.71
N LYS A 316 -23.33 -6.82 -10.57
CA LYS A 316 -21.93 -7.06 -10.21
C LYS A 316 -21.22 -5.76 -9.84
N ALA A 317 -21.38 -4.70 -10.63
CA ALA A 317 -20.79 -3.39 -10.34
C ALA A 317 -21.30 -2.77 -9.04
N TYR A 318 -22.62 -2.79 -8.85
CA TYR A 318 -23.28 -2.34 -7.63
C TYR A 318 -22.74 -3.06 -6.40
N LYS A 319 -22.74 -4.39 -6.42
CA LYS A 319 -22.28 -5.21 -5.30
C LYS A 319 -20.81 -4.93 -4.97
N THR A 320 -19.95 -4.87 -5.97
CA THR A 320 -18.51 -4.66 -5.78
C THR A 320 -18.20 -3.25 -5.27
N VAL A 321 -18.73 -2.20 -5.92
CA VAL A 321 -18.45 -0.80 -5.53
C VAL A 321 -19.03 -0.44 -4.17
N TRP A 322 -20.22 -0.92 -3.82
CA TRP A 322 -20.73 -0.70 -2.47
C TRP A 322 -19.97 -1.51 -1.42
N TYR A 323 -19.46 -2.70 -1.73
CA TYR A 323 -18.61 -3.42 -0.80
C TYR A 323 -17.32 -2.65 -0.51
N LEU A 324 -16.62 -2.19 -1.56
CA LEU A 324 -15.42 -1.36 -1.48
C LEU A 324 -15.63 -0.18 -0.50
N MET A 325 -16.69 0.58 -0.67
CA MET A 325 -16.92 1.80 0.11
C MET A 325 -17.47 1.57 1.52
N THR A 326 -17.96 0.37 1.85
CA THR A 326 -18.70 0.12 3.11
C THR A 326 -18.09 -0.95 4.01
N SER A 327 -17.18 -1.75 3.46
CA SER A 327 -16.70 -2.97 4.11
C SER A 327 -15.19 -3.19 3.94
N SER A 328 -14.46 -2.26 3.31
CA SER A 328 -13.00 -2.32 3.19
C SER A 328 -12.34 -1.00 3.60
N THR A 329 -11.01 -1.03 3.68
CA THR A 329 -10.20 0.12 4.07
C THR A 329 -9.68 0.85 2.84
N MET A 330 -9.26 0.11 1.82
CA MET A 330 -8.75 0.64 0.57
C MET A 330 -8.99 -0.33 -0.60
N GLN A 331 -8.67 0.14 -1.80
CA GLN A 331 -8.42 -0.69 -2.96
C GLN A 331 -7.02 -0.39 -3.47
N LYS A 332 -6.11 -1.32 -3.27
CA LYS A 332 -4.77 -1.31 -3.84
C LYS A 332 -4.87 -1.68 -5.31
N VAL A 333 -4.67 -0.69 -6.17
CA VAL A 333 -4.71 -0.89 -7.62
C VAL A 333 -3.38 -1.46 -8.08
N THR A 334 -3.43 -2.68 -8.61
CA THR A 334 -2.26 -3.41 -9.10
C THR A 334 -1.85 -2.91 -10.49
N ARG A 335 -0.54 -2.70 -10.70
CA ARG A 335 0.08 -2.54 -12.03
C ARG A 335 0.83 -3.79 -12.49
N ALA A 336 1.37 -4.56 -11.54
CA ALA A 336 2.13 -5.80 -11.73
C ALA A 336 3.34 -5.74 -12.68
N GLY A 337 3.77 -4.55 -13.13
CA GLY A 337 4.97 -4.40 -13.97
C GLY A 337 4.92 -5.15 -15.30
N GLY A 338 3.73 -5.54 -15.78
CA GLY A 338 3.57 -6.39 -16.97
C GLY A 338 3.86 -7.88 -16.74
N MET A 339 3.96 -8.33 -15.49
CA MET A 339 4.23 -9.73 -15.13
C MET A 339 2.96 -10.60 -15.07
N THR A 340 1.77 -10.06 -15.35
CA THR A 340 0.50 -10.79 -15.33
C THR A 340 0.03 -11.12 -16.74
N SER A 341 -0.64 -12.26 -16.91
CA SER A 341 -1.12 -12.73 -18.23
C SER A 341 -2.27 -11.89 -18.80
N THR A 342 -2.96 -11.13 -17.94
CA THR A 342 -3.96 -10.11 -18.32
C THR A 342 -3.52 -8.75 -17.79
N LYS A 343 -4.03 -7.68 -18.40
CA LYS A 343 -3.71 -6.32 -17.93
C LYS A 343 -4.37 -6.08 -16.58
N ALA A 344 -3.56 -5.70 -15.59
CA ALA A 344 -4.06 -5.22 -14.31
C ALA A 344 -4.76 -3.84 -14.48
N LEU A 345 -5.67 -3.50 -13.58
CA LEU A 345 -6.44 -2.25 -13.64
C LEU A 345 -5.55 -1.00 -13.76
N GLY A 346 -4.46 -0.95 -12.98
CA GLY A 346 -3.54 0.18 -13.02
C GLY A 346 -2.87 0.36 -14.39
N ALA A 347 -2.56 -0.75 -15.08
CA ALA A 347 -1.98 -0.69 -16.42
C ALA A 347 -3.00 -0.19 -17.46
N LEU A 348 -4.29 -0.45 -17.27
CA LEU A 348 -5.36 0.08 -18.13
C LEU A 348 -5.58 1.57 -17.89
N TRP A 349 -5.57 2.03 -16.65
CA TRP A 349 -5.70 3.46 -16.31
C TRP A 349 -4.45 4.30 -16.60
N ASP A 350 -3.28 3.67 -16.75
CA ASP A 350 -2.07 4.35 -17.22
C ASP A 350 -2.13 4.67 -18.74
N MET A 351 -3.11 4.14 -19.49
CA MET A 351 -3.29 4.42 -20.92
C MET A 351 -3.95 5.80 -21.14
N ASN A 352 -3.43 6.57 -22.10
CA ASN A 352 -3.91 7.93 -22.37
C ASN A 352 -5.40 7.97 -22.75
N GLU A 353 -5.89 7.00 -23.51
CA GLU A 353 -7.31 6.88 -23.88
C GLU A 353 -8.24 6.63 -22.68
N ASN A 354 -7.68 6.21 -21.54
CA ASN A 354 -8.41 5.86 -20.33
C ASN A 354 -8.19 6.87 -19.18
N GLU A 355 -7.53 8.01 -19.43
CA GLU A 355 -7.11 8.97 -18.40
C GLU A 355 -8.23 9.39 -17.43
N GLU A 356 -9.47 9.50 -17.94
CA GLU A 356 -10.65 9.95 -17.19
C GLU A 356 -11.58 8.81 -16.76
N LYS A 357 -11.26 7.55 -17.11
CA LYS A 357 -12.11 6.38 -16.85
C LYS A 357 -12.26 6.05 -15.37
N ASP A 358 -11.34 6.54 -14.53
CA ASP A 358 -11.41 6.36 -13.07
C ASP A 358 -12.43 7.29 -12.37
N ARG A 359 -13.03 8.24 -13.10
CA ARG A 359 -14.00 9.21 -12.57
C ARG A 359 -15.07 9.68 -13.55
N GLU A 360 -15.28 8.94 -14.65
CA GLU A 360 -16.19 9.35 -15.71
C GLU A 360 -17.62 9.54 -15.20
N THR A 361 -18.24 10.68 -15.54
CA THR A 361 -19.54 11.06 -14.99
C THR A 361 -20.66 10.07 -15.28
N GLY A 362 -21.36 9.62 -14.24
CA GLY A 362 -22.46 8.67 -14.30
C GLY A 362 -22.02 7.20 -14.37
N THR A 363 -20.78 6.90 -13.98
CA THR A 363 -20.27 5.52 -13.87
C THR A 363 -20.11 5.10 -12.40
N PHE A 364 -19.96 3.80 -12.19
CA PHE A 364 -19.59 3.24 -10.89
C PHE A 364 -18.21 3.72 -10.39
N ALA A 365 -17.28 4.05 -11.29
CA ALA A 365 -16.00 4.67 -10.94
C ALA A 365 -16.19 6.05 -10.29
N GLU A 366 -17.07 6.89 -10.84
CA GLU A 366 -17.42 8.18 -10.23
C GLU A 366 -18.08 8.01 -8.86
N LEU A 367 -19.01 7.06 -8.73
CA LEU A 367 -19.63 6.75 -7.44
C LEU A 367 -18.57 6.34 -6.41
N MET A 368 -17.65 5.45 -6.79
CA MET A 368 -16.54 5.01 -5.93
C MET A 368 -15.67 6.18 -5.48
N ARG A 369 -15.29 7.08 -6.39
CA ARG A 369 -14.50 8.29 -6.08
C ARG A 369 -15.22 9.28 -5.18
N TYR A 370 -16.53 9.40 -5.34
CA TYR A 370 -17.31 10.25 -4.44
C TYR A 370 -17.41 9.63 -3.05
N GLY A 371 -17.75 8.34 -2.98
CA GLY A 371 -17.95 7.65 -1.72
C GLY A 371 -16.67 7.50 -0.90
N SER A 372 -15.50 7.36 -1.54
CA SER A 372 -14.21 7.33 -0.82
C SER A 372 -13.98 8.55 0.06
N VAL A 373 -14.42 9.73 -0.37
CA VAL A 373 -14.29 10.99 0.37
C VAL A 373 -15.47 11.21 1.32
N HIS A 374 -16.68 10.84 0.90
CA HIS A 374 -17.90 11.28 1.56
C HIS A 374 -18.61 10.23 2.41
N PHE A 375 -18.20 8.97 2.38
CA PHE A 375 -18.80 7.91 3.17
C PHE A 375 -17.82 7.44 4.25
N GLN A 376 -18.05 7.89 5.49
CA GLN A 376 -17.27 7.47 6.63
C GLN A 376 -17.84 6.18 7.23
N HIS A 377 -16.97 5.20 7.44
CA HIS A 377 -17.29 3.95 8.11
C HIS A 377 -17.69 4.15 9.58
N ASN A 378 -18.69 3.40 10.04
CA ASN A 378 -19.14 3.39 11.44
C ASN A 378 -18.65 2.16 12.23
N GLN A 379 -17.92 1.26 11.57
CA GLN A 379 -17.45 -0.02 12.13
C GLN A 379 -15.93 -0.07 12.12
N GLU A 380 -15.32 -0.77 13.06
CA GLU A 380 -13.87 -1.01 13.07
C GLU A 380 -13.42 -1.86 11.87
N PRO A 381 -12.17 -1.71 11.40
CA PRO A 381 -11.58 -2.64 10.45
C PRO A 381 -11.53 -4.07 10.98
N LYS A 382 -11.44 -5.04 10.07
CA LYS A 382 -11.28 -6.45 10.41
C LYS A 382 -9.83 -6.75 10.78
N TYR A 383 -9.50 -6.53 12.05
CA TYR A 383 -8.22 -6.96 12.61
C TYR A 383 -8.11 -8.48 12.69
N VAL A 384 -6.89 -8.99 12.55
CA VAL A 384 -6.57 -10.41 12.63
C VAL A 384 -5.49 -10.65 13.69
N PRO A 385 -5.53 -11.77 14.41
CA PRO A 385 -4.45 -12.12 15.33
C PRO A 385 -3.18 -12.45 14.54
N ALA A 386 -2.02 -12.16 15.16
CA ALA A 386 -0.73 -12.59 14.67
C ALA A 386 -0.69 -14.10 14.44
N LYS A 387 -0.08 -14.52 13.34
CA LYS A 387 0.06 -15.94 13.00
C LYS A 387 1.22 -16.57 13.74
N GLU A 388 1.12 -17.88 13.96
CA GLU A 388 2.21 -18.67 14.51
C GLU A 388 3.47 -18.54 13.63
N PRO A 389 4.67 -18.49 14.23
CA PRO A 389 5.90 -18.24 13.49
C PRO A 389 6.34 -19.41 12.60
N GLY A 390 5.77 -20.61 12.79
CA GLY A 390 6.25 -21.82 12.12
C GLY A 390 7.71 -22.09 12.48
N ASN A 391 8.58 -22.13 11.47
CA ASN A 391 10.02 -22.35 11.65
C ASN A 391 10.72 -21.07 12.14
N ILE A 392 11.26 -21.12 13.37
CA ILE A 392 11.98 -20.00 13.99
C ILE A 392 13.46 -20.01 13.55
N ILE A 393 13.94 -18.87 13.05
CA ILE A 393 15.33 -18.68 12.64
C ILE A 393 16.14 -18.16 13.83
N ARG A 394 17.05 -18.98 14.36
CA ARG A 394 17.91 -18.64 15.50
C ARG A 394 19.29 -18.18 15.05
N LYS A 395 19.34 -16.99 14.46
CA LYS A 395 20.53 -16.35 13.89
C LYS A 395 20.47 -14.84 14.10
N GLY A 396 21.59 -14.15 13.94
CA GLY A 396 21.60 -12.69 13.83
C GLY A 396 20.77 -12.18 12.65
N VAL A 397 20.26 -10.95 12.73
CA VAL A 397 19.40 -10.35 11.66
C VAL A 397 20.03 -10.46 10.27
N LEU A 398 21.33 -10.18 10.17
CA LEU A 398 22.10 -10.20 8.92
C LEU A 398 22.97 -11.46 8.76
N GLU A 399 22.77 -12.48 9.60
CA GLU A 399 23.48 -13.75 9.51
C GLU A 399 22.75 -14.70 8.54
N PRO A 400 23.42 -15.16 7.45
CA PRO A 400 22.91 -16.14 6.48
C PRO A 400 22.40 -17.44 7.12
#